data_AF-A0A7K8VLU3-F1
#
_entry.id   AF-A0A7K8VLU3-F1
#
_cell.length_a   1.000
_cell.length_b   1.000
_cell.length_c   1.000
_cell.angle_alpha   90.00
_cell.angle_beta   90.00
_cell.angle_gamma   90.00
#
_symmetry.space_group_name_H-M   'P 1'
#
loop_
_entity.id
_entity.type
_entity.pdbx_description
1 polymer ?
#
loop_
_entity_poly.entity_id
_entity_poly.type
_entity_poly.pdbx_seq_one_letter_code
_entity_poly.pdbx_strand_id
1 'polypeptide(L)'
;EDLLNLIFKAMMKDSLNSSHPVSSAVQSSEQIEEMFDALSYIKGASLLLMLKHYLTKDVFQAGIEVYLHNHNYGSAQSDDLWDSMNEITNGTLDVKKLMKTWILHKGFPLVTVVRKRNVISIQQEKFLYHMEPENWTSDTRLL
;
A
#
# COMPACT_ATOMS: atom_id res chain seq x y z
N GLU A 1 10.04 13.74 -12.89
CA GLU A 1 10.09 12.26 -12.81
C GLU A 1 8.70 11.73 -13.10
N ASP A 2 8.59 10.63 -13.84
CA ASP A 2 7.29 9.99 -14.13
C ASP A 2 6.72 9.34 -12.86
N LEU A 3 5.42 9.51 -12.60
CA LEU A 3 4.71 8.94 -11.44
C LEU A 3 4.88 7.41 -11.40
N LEU A 4 4.87 6.76 -12.57
CA LEU A 4 5.04 5.32 -12.68
C LEU A 4 6.40 4.87 -12.13
N ASN A 5 7.47 5.62 -12.40
CA ASN A 5 8.80 5.32 -11.90
C ASN A 5 8.89 5.45 -10.37
N LEU A 6 8.18 6.42 -9.78
CA LEU A 6 8.10 6.56 -8.33
C LEU A 6 7.38 5.37 -7.70
N ILE A 7 6.28 4.91 -8.31
CA ILE A 7 5.54 3.74 -7.84
C ILE A 7 6.43 2.50 -7.87
N PHE A 8 7.17 2.26 -8.96
CA PHE A 8 8.08 1.10 -9.04
C PHE A 8 9.19 1.16 -8.00
N LYS A 9 9.79 2.33 -7.74
CA LYS A 9 10.78 2.50 -6.66
C LYS A 9 10.17 2.19 -5.29
N ALA A 10 8.95 2.66 -5.03
CA ALA A 10 8.25 2.39 -3.77
C ALA A 10 7.91 0.90 -3.62
N MET A 11 7.43 0.24 -4.69
CA MET A 11 7.21 -1.21 -4.69
C MET A 11 8.51 -1.98 -4.45
N MET A 12 9.62 -1.57 -5.05
CA MET A 12 10.91 -2.21 -4.79
C MET A 12 11.29 -2.11 -3.31
N LYS A 13 11.19 -0.92 -2.71
CA LYS A 13 11.44 -0.72 -1.28
C LYS A 13 10.50 -1.58 -0.42
N ASP A 14 9.21 -1.59 -0.76
CA ASP A 14 8.17 -2.27 0.03
C ASP A 14 8.24 -3.80 -0.06
N SER A 15 8.89 -4.33 -1.10
CA SER A 15 9.13 -5.76 -1.28
C SER A 15 10.21 -6.33 -0.35
N LEU A 16 11.02 -5.48 0.29
CA LEU A 16 12.10 -5.88 1.20
C LEU A 16 11.54 -6.27 2.56
N ASN A 17 12.20 -7.21 3.24
CA ASN A 17 11.79 -7.58 4.59
C ASN A 17 12.00 -6.45 5.62
N SER A 18 12.87 -5.49 5.32
CA SER A 18 13.08 -4.27 6.13
C SER A 18 11.99 -3.19 5.93
N SER A 19 11.00 -3.41 5.05
CA SER A 19 9.85 -2.51 4.91
C SER A 19 9.01 -2.43 6.20
N HIS A 20 8.15 -1.41 6.29
CA HIS A 20 7.17 -1.21 7.36
C HIS A 20 5.75 -0.97 6.80
N PRO A 21 4.70 -1.19 7.61
CA PRO A 21 3.35 -0.75 7.28
C PRO A 21 3.26 0.76 7.06
N VAL A 22 2.28 1.21 6.25
CA VAL A 22 2.03 2.65 6.03
C VAL A 22 1.58 3.32 7.32
N SER A 23 0.76 2.64 8.13
CA SER A 23 0.38 3.08 9.47
C SER A 23 1.13 2.21 10.48
N SER A 24 2.16 2.79 11.10
CA SER A 24 3.01 2.13 12.08
C SER A 24 3.07 2.96 13.36
N ALA A 25 3.17 2.30 14.51
CA ALA A 25 3.40 3.00 15.77
C ALA A 25 4.85 3.52 15.82
N VAL A 26 5.02 4.76 16.26
CA VAL A 26 6.32 5.42 16.44
C VAL A 26 6.44 5.93 17.87
N GLN A 27 7.64 5.83 18.45
CA GLN A 27 7.91 6.14 19.86
C GLN A 27 9.16 7.00 20.07
N SER A 28 10.04 7.14 19.06
CA SER A 28 11.23 8.00 19.12
C SER A 28 11.25 9.04 18.01
N SER A 29 12.06 10.08 18.17
CA SER A 29 12.24 11.12 17.15
C SER A 29 12.80 10.56 15.85
N GLU A 30 13.71 9.59 15.93
CA GLU A 30 14.29 8.90 14.78
C GLU A 30 13.21 8.12 14.02
N GLN A 31 12.33 7.42 14.74
CA GLN A 31 11.19 6.71 14.13
C GLN A 31 10.19 7.66 13.48
N ILE A 32 10.01 8.87 14.03
CA ILE A 32 9.17 9.91 13.41
C ILE A 32 9.80 10.37 12.10
N GLU A 33 11.11 10.63 12.08
CA GLU A 33 11.83 11.01 10.86
C GLU A 33 11.78 9.91 9.79
N GLU A 34 11.88 8.64 10.19
CA GLU A 34 11.75 7.48 9.30
C GLU A 34 10.38 7.38 8.61
N MET A 35 9.32 7.97 9.18
CA MET A 35 8.00 7.99 8.52
C MET A 35 7.95 8.95 7.33
N PHE A 36 8.92 9.86 7.16
CA PHE A 36 9.00 10.76 6.00
C PHE A 36 9.66 10.07 4.80
N ASP A 37 9.10 8.95 4.37
CA ASP A 37 9.69 8.08 3.36
C ASP A 37 8.79 7.81 2.15
N ALA A 38 9.33 7.12 1.14
CA ALA A 38 8.59 6.79 -0.07
C ALA A 38 7.32 5.93 0.19
N LEU A 39 7.22 5.20 1.31
CA LEU A 39 6.02 4.42 1.62
C LEU A 39 4.89 5.36 2.06
N SER A 40 5.13 6.27 2.99
CA SER A 40 4.12 7.25 3.42
C SER A 40 3.61 8.09 2.25
N TYR A 41 4.50 8.57 1.37
CA TYR A 41 4.10 9.39 0.24
C TYR A 41 3.55 8.58 -0.95
N ILE A 42 4.35 7.68 -1.52
CA ILE A 42 4.03 7.05 -2.81
C ILE A 42 3.10 5.85 -2.64
N LYS A 43 3.34 4.98 -1.66
CA LYS A 43 2.40 3.87 -1.39
C LYS A 43 1.07 4.42 -0.86
N GLY A 44 1.09 5.40 0.04
CA GLY A 44 -0.11 6.13 0.48
C GLY A 44 -0.94 6.68 -0.69
N ALA A 45 -0.32 7.44 -1.59
CA ALA A 45 -1.01 7.98 -2.78
C ALA A 45 -1.52 6.88 -3.72
N SER A 46 -0.75 5.80 -3.89
CA SER A 46 -1.14 4.65 -4.73
C SER A 46 -2.36 3.92 -4.18
N LEU A 47 -2.46 3.80 -2.84
CA LEU A 47 -3.63 3.23 -2.18
C LEU A 47 -4.88 4.10 -2.37
N LEU A 48 -4.74 5.43 -2.28
CA LEU A 48 -5.84 6.35 -2.57
C LEU A 48 -6.27 6.26 -4.05
N LEU A 49 -5.32 6.14 -4.98
CA LEU A 49 -5.61 5.97 -6.40
C LEU A 49 -6.35 4.66 -6.68
N MET A 50 -5.90 3.55 -6.08
CA MET A 50 -6.58 2.25 -6.15
C MET A 50 -8.00 2.35 -5.61
N LEU A 51 -8.17 2.98 -4.43
CA LEU A 51 -9.49 3.15 -3.82
C LEU A 51 -10.41 4.03 -4.67
N LYS A 52 -9.89 5.13 -5.24
CA LYS A 52 -10.66 5.98 -6.17
C LYS A 52 -11.17 5.20 -7.38
N HIS A 53 -10.35 4.31 -7.94
CA HIS A 53 -10.77 3.47 -9.06
C HIS A 53 -11.77 2.40 -8.64
N TYR A 54 -11.63 1.85 -7.43
CA TYR A 54 -12.55 0.85 -6.91
C TYR A 54 -13.94 1.42 -6.57
N LEU A 55 -13.99 2.61 -5.95
CA LEU A 55 -15.22 3.27 -5.53
C LEU A 55 -15.90 4.10 -6.61
N THR A 56 -15.20 4.44 -7.69
CA THR A 56 -15.47 5.53 -8.64
C THR A 56 -15.06 6.91 -8.13
N LYS A 57 -14.85 7.84 -9.07
CA LYS A 57 -14.39 9.21 -8.80
C LYS A 57 -15.40 9.97 -7.91
N ASP A 58 -16.68 9.86 -8.21
CA ASP A 58 -17.71 10.68 -7.55
C ASP A 58 -17.93 10.24 -6.10
N VAL A 59 -18.00 8.93 -5.85
CA VAL A 59 -18.08 8.36 -4.49
C VAL A 59 -16.83 8.73 -3.68
N PHE A 60 -15.65 8.58 -4.27
CA PHE A 60 -14.40 8.95 -3.59
C PHE A 60 -14.35 10.44 -3.25
N GLN A 61 -14.73 11.31 -4.19
CA GLN A 61 -14.74 12.75 -3.96
C GLN A 61 -15.73 13.13 -2.86
N ALA A 62 -16.96 12.61 -2.89
CA ALA A 62 -17.95 12.86 -1.85
C ALA A 62 -17.45 12.41 -0.46
N GLY A 63 -16.76 11.27 -0.38
CA GLY A 63 -16.19 10.78 0.88
C GLY A 63 -15.07 11.68 1.41
N ILE A 64 -14.25 12.26 0.52
CA ILE A 64 -13.25 13.27 0.91
C ILE A 64 -13.92 14.56 1.39
N GLU A 65 -14.99 15.02 0.73
CA GLU A 65 -15.72 16.23 1.15
C GLU A 65 -16.32 16.05 2.55
N VAL A 66 -16.94 14.91 2.83
CA VAL A 66 -17.44 14.55 4.16
C VAL A 66 -16.31 14.49 5.18
N TYR A 67 -15.21 13.80 4.86
CA TYR A 67 -14.05 13.68 5.75
C TYR A 67 -13.50 15.05 6.17
N LEU A 68 -13.29 15.95 5.20
CA LEU A 68 -12.75 17.29 5.45
C LEU A 68 -13.73 18.16 6.23
N HIS A 69 -15.03 18.05 5.98
CA HIS A 69 -16.05 18.77 6.74
C HIS A 69 -16.09 18.32 8.20
N ASN A 70 -16.11 17.00 8.43
CA ASN A 70 -16.24 16.42 9.77
C ASN A 70 -15.00 16.65 10.65
N HIS A 71 -13.81 16.75 10.06
CA HIS A 71 -12.54 16.93 10.78
C HIS A 71 -11.94 18.34 10.63
N ASN A 72 -12.74 19.31 10.16
CA ASN A 72 -12.26 20.67 10.00
C ASN A 72 -11.78 21.25 11.34
N TYR A 73 -10.60 21.86 11.34
CA TYR A 73 -9.91 22.38 12.54
C TYR A 73 -9.62 21.34 13.63
N GLY A 74 -9.71 20.04 13.31
CA GLY A 74 -9.49 18.93 14.21
C GLY A 74 -8.24 18.11 13.89
N SER A 75 -8.19 16.92 14.48
CA SER A 75 -7.22 15.88 14.17
C SER A 75 -7.97 14.61 13.75
N ALA A 76 -7.30 13.74 13.00
CA ALA A 76 -7.89 12.51 12.50
C ALA A 76 -6.90 11.35 12.58
N GLN A 77 -7.43 10.14 12.67
CA GLN A 77 -6.73 8.88 12.54
C GLN A 77 -7.14 8.19 11.23
N SER A 78 -6.43 7.12 10.85
CA SER A 78 -6.71 6.42 9.60
C SER A 78 -8.14 5.89 9.51
N ASP A 79 -8.74 5.49 10.63
CA ASP A 79 -10.10 4.95 10.67
C ASP A 79 -11.17 6.01 10.29
N ASP A 80 -10.93 7.28 10.59
CA ASP A 80 -11.87 8.39 10.33
C ASP A 80 -12.05 8.66 8.82
N LEU A 81 -10.98 8.51 8.04
CA LEU A 81 -11.03 8.61 6.58
C LEU A 81 -11.90 7.49 5.99
N TRP A 82 -11.75 6.27 6.50
CA TRP A 82 -12.50 5.12 6.00
C TRP A 82 -13.97 5.16 6.42
N ASP A 83 -14.27 5.71 7.60
CA ASP A 83 -15.64 5.93 8.04
C ASP A 83 -16.37 6.92 7.13
N SER A 84 -15.71 8.02 6.76
CA SER A 84 -16.27 9.01 5.83
C SER A 84 -16.59 8.40 4.46
N MET A 85 -15.79 7.43 4.00
CA MET A 85 -16.06 6.69 2.76
C MET A 85 -17.23 5.71 2.91
N ASN A 86 -17.33 5.03 4.07
CA ASN A 86 -18.42 4.10 4.38
C ASN A 86 -19.78 4.80 4.47
N GLU A 87 -19.80 6.07 4.90
CA GLU A 87 -21.02 6.89 4.90
C GLU A 87 -21.57 7.06 3.48
N ILE A 88 -20.71 7.34 2.49
CA ILE A 88 -21.14 7.52 1.09
C ILE A 88 -21.56 6.20 0.44
N THR A 89 -20.90 5.10 0.78
CA THR A 89 -21.26 3.78 0.25
C THR A 89 -22.49 3.18 0.94
N ASN A 90 -23.10 3.87 1.92
CA ASN A 90 -24.21 3.38 2.73
C ASN A 90 -23.95 1.99 3.33
N GLY A 91 -22.69 1.68 3.66
CA GLY A 91 -22.28 0.39 4.22
C GLY A 91 -22.43 -0.82 3.28
N THR A 92 -22.71 -0.64 1.98
CA THR A 92 -22.73 -1.76 1.01
C THR A 92 -21.34 -2.38 0.82
N LEU A 93 -20.31 -1.62 1.16
CA LEU A 93 -18.92 -2.00 1.14
C LEU A 93 -18.27 -1.54 2.44
N ASP A 94 -17.54 -2.44 3.11
CA ASP A 94 -16.72 -2.12 4.28
C ASP A 94 -15.32 -1.66 3.83
N VAL A 95 -15.21 -0.36 3.52
CA VAL A 95 -13.96 0.29 3.08
C VAL A 95 -12.91 0.21 4.17
N LYS A 96 -13.30 0.36 5.43
CA LYS A 96 -12.39 0.27 6.58
C LYS A 96 -11.72 -1.09 6.65
N LYS A 97 -12.49 -2.19 6.57
CA LYS A 97 -11.92 -3.53 6.58
C LYS A 97 -11.00 -3.78 5.38
N LEU A 98 -11.39 -3.31 4.19
CA LEU A 98 -10.57 -3.41 2.98
C LEU A 98 -9.22 -2.69 3.17
N MET A 99 -9.25 -1.43 3.60
CA MET A 99 -8.05 -0.59 3.67
C MET A 99 -7.15 -0.92 4.87
N LYS A 100 -7.70 -1.48 5.96
CA LYS A 100 -6.90 -1.97 7.09
C LYS A 100 -5.83 -2.98 6.68
N THR A 101 -6.15 -3.90 5.77
CA THR A 101 -5.15 -4.84 5.24
C THR A 101 -3.99 -4.10 4.57
N TRP A 102 -4.29 -3.09 3.75
CA TRP A 102 -3.30 -2.34 2.97
C TRP A 102 -2.42 -1.41 3.80
N ILE A 103 -2.94 -0.82 4.89
CA ILE A 103 -2.18 0.14 5.69
C ILE A 103 -1.45 -0.50 6.88
N LEU A 104 -1.94 -1.62 7.41
CA LEU A 104 -1.38 -2.29 8.60
C LEU A 104 -0.40 -3.42 8.28
N HIS A 105 -0.30 -3.85 7.02
CA HIS A 105 0.67 -4.85 6.59
C HIS A 105 1.73 -4.24 5.65
N LYS A 106 2.99 -4.60 5.88
CA LYS A 106 4.10 -4.26 4.96
C LYS A 106 4.06 -5.11 3.69
N GLY A 107 4.57 -4.56 2.60
CA GLY A 107 4.55 -5.21 1.29
C GLY A 107 3.22 -5.08 0.55
N PHE A 108 3.11 -5.85 -0.53
CA PHE A 108 1.96 -5.93 -1.42
C PHE A 108 1.83 -7.36 -1.97
N PRO A 109 0.66 -7.76 -2.47
CA PRO A 109 0.45 -9.11 -3.00
C PRO A 109 1.06 -9.28 -4.40
N LEU A 110 1.66 -10.44 -4.63
CA LEU A 110 1.82 -11.01 -5.96
C LEU A 110 0.51 -11.68 -6.36
N VAL A 111 -0.06 -11.27 -7.50
CA VAL A 111 -1.27 -11.88 -8.04
C VAL A 111 -0.89 -12.73 -9.25
N THR A 112 -1.00 -14.05 -9.10
CA THR A 112 -0.73 -15.01 -10.16
C THR A 112 -2.04 -15.35 -10.88
N VAL A 113 -2.05 -15.13 -12.20
CA VAL A 113 -3.21 -15.39 -13.05
C VAL A 113 -2.90 -16.53 -14.01
N VAL A 114 -3.70 -17.60 -13.95
CA VAL A 114 -3.57 -18.77 -14.84
C VAL A 114 -4.84 -18.95 -15.64
N ARG A 115 -4.74 -18.87 -16.98
CA ARG A 115 -5.88 -19.09 -17.88
C ARG A 115 -5.81 -20.50 -18.48
N LYS A 116 -6.88 -21.29 -18.27
CA LYS A 116 -7.09 -22.60 -18.90
C LYS A 116 -8.39 -22.56 -19.70
N ARG A 117 -8.30 -22.47 -21.03
CA ARG A 117 -9.46 -22.25 -21.93
C ARG A 117 -10.27 -21.02 -21.50
N ASN A 118 -11.49 -21.24 -21.00
CA ASN A 118 -12.43 -20.22 -20.55
C ASN A 118 -12.43 -20.03 -19.02
N VAL A 119 -11.56 -20.74 -18.29
CA VAL A 119 -11.42 -20.59 -16.84
C VAL A 119 -10.19 -19.75 -16.54
N ILE A 120 -10.37 -18.70 -15.74
CA ILE A 120 -9.29 -17.87 -15.19
C ILE A 120 -9.18 -18.19 -13.69
N SER A 121 -8.05 -18.76 -13.29
CA SER A 121 -7.69 -18.98 -11.89
C SER A 121 -6.82 -17.83 -11.42
N ILE A 122 -7.15 -17.27 -10.25
CA ILE A 122 -6.42 -16.16 -9.64
C ILE A 122 -6.01 -16.59 -8.24
N GLN A 123 -4.73 -16.43 -7.93
CA GLN A 123 -4.17 -16.67 -6.61
C GLN A 123 -3.37 -15.45 -6.18
N GLN A 124 -3.38 -15.14 -4.88
CA GLN A 124 -2.51 -14.11 -4.31
C GLN A 124 -1.62 -14.69 -3.21
N GLU A 125 -0.41 -14.16 -3.11
CA GLU A 125 0.55 -14.42 -2.04
C GLU A 125 1.38 -13.17 -1.75
N LYS A 126 2.13 -13.15 -0.64
CA LYS A 126 2.98 -12.00 -0.32
C LYS A 126 4.16 -11.93 -1.29
N PHE A 127 4.34 -10.80 -1.97
CA PHE A 127 5.55 -10.57 -2.75
C PHE A 127 6.72 -10.22 -1.81
N LEU A 128 7.82 -10.95 -1.93
CA LEU A 128 9.07 -10.66 -1.24
C LEU A 128 10.19 -10.72 -2.26
N TYR A 129 10.95 -9.63 -2.35
CA TYR A 129 12.14 -9.62 -3.18
C TYR A 129 13.28 -10.30 -2.43
N HIS A 130 13.71 -11.47 -2.91
CA HIS A 130 14.88 -12.15 -2.40
C HIS A 130 16.10 -11.74 -3.23
N MET A 131 17.06 -11.07 -2.61
CA MET A 131 18.41 -11.03 -3.16
C MET A 131 19.06 -12.36 -2.79
N GLU A 132 19.25 -13.26 -3.76
CA GLU A 132 20.23 -14.33 -3.54
C GLU A 132 21.58 -13.66 -3.30
N PRO A 133 22.32 -14.01 -2.23
CA PRO A 133 23.68 -13.52 -2.07
C PRO A 133 24.49 -14.01 -3.28
N GLU A 134 25.21 -13.10 -3.94
CA GLU A 134 26.23 -13.48 -4.92
C GLU A 134 27.20 -14.46 -4.24
N ASN A 135 27.07 -15.75 -4.55
CA ASN A 135 28.07 -16.73 -4.19
C ASN A 135 29.31 -16.43 -5.03
N TRP A 136 30.19 -15.56 -4.52
CA TRP A 136 31.53 -15.39 -5.05
C TRP A 136 32.34 -16.65 -4.75
N THR A 137 32.16 -17.70 -5.54
CA THR A 137 33.13 -18.80 -5.55
C THR A 137 34.36 -18.27 -6.25
N SER A 138 35.32 -17.78 -5.48
CA SER A 138 36.70 -17.57 -5.94
C SER A 138 37.25 -18.93 -6.37
N ASP A 139 37.21 -19.18 -7.68
CA ASP A 139 37.79 -20.37 -8.29
C ASP A 139 39.33 -20.26 -8.23
N THR A 140 39.91 -20.64 -7.10
CA THR A 140 41.37 -20.76 -6.92
C THR A 140 41.88 -22.09 -7.45
N ARG A 141 41.40 -22.54 -8.62
CA ARG A 141 41.90 -23.75 -9.30
C ARG A 141 42.24 -23.48 -10.76
N LEU A 142 43.10 -22.49 -10.97
CA LEU A 142 44.02 -22.46 -12.12
C LEU A 142 45.40 -22.01 -11.61
N LEU A 143 46.08 -22.94 -10.94
CA LEU A 143 47.54 -23.09 -10.97
C LEU A 143 47.84 -24.36 -11.78
#